data_AF-A0A3A8W392-F1
#
_entry.id   AF-A0A3A8W392-F1
#
_cell.length_a   1.000
_cell.length_b   1.000
_cell.length_c   1.000
_cell.angle_alpha   90.00
_cell.angle_beta   90.00
_cell.angle_gamma   90.00
#
_symmetry.space_group_name_H-M   'P 1'
#
loop_
_entity.id
_entity.type
_entity.pdbx_description
1 polymer ?
#
loop_
_entity_poly.entity_id
_entity_poly.type
_entity_poly.pdbx_seq_one_letter_code
_entity_poly.pdbx_strand_id
1 'polypeptide(L)'
;MKKKKKLEKKKRSSNKAVEKNQEVEEEQESEKKRKRERFLKIIFGIGGGIISILGVLIPVIEFCRNEQILKPRFSIERNMEEEGSLIWKIYNAGEAISNPKIYPTIHVTFFLYDEEKEESIDISLEFPDYYVENDYQYSNTDGMFYVMDKKQPELDGFIEKYENLFNLDGIGYIGNSITPYFTLNYEDYKGKKYNQIYTLSDDNFIDANSERNIYEDEFSQLKEISKVPVPDIIVPLIFEDKCVLSINYKNAISQQVIETEQDYNDYLYSVILDLFNSKDKPIEEMYGMSIISNGNLWMRDMDTGELVWVIDDVEDIGFLE
;
A
#
# COMPACT_ATOMS: atom_id res chain seq x y z
N MET A 1 77.02 81.09 49.68
CA MET A 1 76.94 80.82 48.22
C MET A 1 77.13 79.33 47.97
N LYS A 2 76.40 78.74 47.00
CA LYS A 2 76.36 77.32 46.56
C LYS A 2 75.24 76.46 47.16
N LYS A 3 74.08 76.47 46.50
CA LYS A 3 73.34 75.26 46.04
C LYS A 3 72.12 75.59 45.13
N LYS A 4 72.22 76.60 44.27
CA LYS A 4 71.46 76.65 43.00
C LYS A 4 72.16 75.73 42.00
N LYS A 5 71.89 74.41 42.03
CA LYS A 5 72.28 73.45 40.97
C LYS A 5 71.69 72.03 41.16
N LYS A 6 70.49 71.91 41.76
CA LYS A 6 69.84 70.60 41.97
C LYS A 6 68.38 70.50 41.49
N LEU A 7 67.89 71.48 40.72
CA LEU A 7 66.48 71.54 40.30
C LEU A 7 66.22 71.30 38.80
N GLU A 8 67.25 71.16 37.96
CA GLU A 8 67.05 70.99 36.50
C GLU A 8 67.10 69.54 36.00
N LYS A 9 67.48 68.55 36.83
CA LYS A 9 67.49 67.14 36.41
C LYS A 9 66.18 66.38 36.65
N LYS A 10 65.17 66.99 37.28
CA LYS A 10 63.90 66.31 37.64
C LYS A 10 62.72 66.60 36.71
N LYS A 11 62.92 67.39 35.64
CA LYS A 11 61.83 67.78 34.71
C LYS A 11 61.83 67.06 33.35
N ARG A 12 62.80 66.19 33.05
CA ARG A 12 62.84 65.47 31.75
C ARG A 12 62.39 64.00 31.80
N SER A 13 62.20 63.39 32.98
CA SER A 13 61.72 62.00 33.07
C SER A 13 60.20 61.86 33.22
N SER A 14 59.47 62.96 33.46
CA SER A 14 58.02 62.91 33.73
C SER A 14 57.15 63.01 32.48
N ASN A 15 57.63 63.64 31.38
CA ASN A 15 56.80 63.79 30.18
C ASN A 15 56.80 62.55 29.27
N LYS A 16 57.91 61.80 29.22
CA LYS A 16 58.01 60.58 28.37
C LYS A 16 57.22 59.38 28.89
N ALA A 17 56.84 59.38 30.17
CA ALA A 17 56.05 58.31 30.79
C ALA A 17 54.55 58.55 30.68
N VAL A 18 54.12 59.79 30.44
CA VAL A 18 52.70 60.17 30.32
C VAL A 18 52.21 59.94 28.89
N GLU A 19 52.98 60.32 27.87
CA GLU A 19 52.65 60.05 26.45
C GLU A 19 52.58 58.53 26.16
N LYS A 20 53.52 57.75 26.72
CA LYS A 20 53.57 56.30 26.52
C LYS A 20 52.46 55.53 27.24
N ASN A 21 51.88 56.10 28.29
CA ASN A 21 50.72 55.51 28.98
C ASN A 21 49.40 55.86 28.27
N GLN A 22 49.30 57.04 27.65
CA GLN A 22 48.13 57.43 26.85
C GLN A 22 48.04 56.67 25.52
N GLU A 23 49.16 56.45 24.82
CA GLU A 23 49.17 55.61 23.60
C GLU A 23 48.80 54.14 23.89
N VAL A 24 49.19 53.60 25.05
CA VAL A 24 48.87 52.22 25.46
C VAL A 24 47.40 52.07 25.88
N GLU A 25 46.81 53.08 26.54
CA GLU A 25 45.37 53.09 26.84
C GLU A 25 44.51 53.23 25.58
N GLU A 26 44.90 54.08 24.62
CA GLU A 26 44.18 54.24 23.35
C GLU A 26 44.29 52.99 22.45
N GLU A 27 45.46 52.33 22.39
CA GLU A 27 45.61 51.05 21.69
C GLU A 27 44.75 49.95 22.33
N GLN A 28 44.71 49.86 23.67
CA GLN A 28 43.89 48.87 24.38
C GLN A 28 42.37 49.12 24.22
N GLU A 29 41.93 50.38 24.18
CA GLU A 29 40.53 50.71 23.91
C GLU A 29 40.13 50.38 22.47
N SER A 30 41.02 50.65 21.50
CA SER A 30 40.79 50.33 20.09
C SER A 30 40.71 48.82 19.83
N GLU A 31 41.53 48.02 20.52
CA GLU A 31 41.49 46.56 20.45
C GLU A 31 40.22 45.98 21.07
N LYS A 32 39.77 46.52 22.22
CA LYS A 32 38.51 46.12 22.85
C LYS A 32 37.32 46.44 21.94
N LYS A 33 37.28 47.61 21.30
CA LYS A 33 36.23 47.97 20.32
C LYS A 33 36.24 47.02 19.12
N ARG A 34 37.42 46.74 18.52
CA ARG A 34 37.53 45.79 17.39
C ARG A 34 37.13 44.36 17.75
N LYS A 35 37.46 43.88 18.96
CA LYS A 35 37.01 42.57 19.43
C LYS A 35 35.49 42.52 19.61
N ARG A 36 34.89 43.59 20.15
CA ARG A 36 33.45 43.69 20.34
C ARG A 36 32.68 43.74 19.01
N GLU A 37 33.19 44.47 18.02
CA GLU A 37 32.61 44.51 16.67
C GLU A 37 32.72 43.18 15.94
N ARG A 38 33.85 42.45 16.05
CA ARG A 38 33.97 41.10 15.50
C ARG A 38 33.00 40.13 16.17
N PHE A 39 32.86 40.21 17.49
CA PHE A 39 31.92 39.36 18.23
C PHE A 39 30.46 39.65 17.84
N LEU A 40 30.08 40.92 17.71
CA LEU A 40 28.76 41.32 17.22
C LEU A 40 28.54 40.86 15.77
N LYS A 41 29.53 40.99 14.87
CA LYS A 41 29.41 40.48 13.50
C LYS A 41 29.24 38.96 13.42
N ILE A 42 29.89 38.20 14.31
CA ILE A 42 29.72 36.74 14.39
C ILE A 42 28.32 36.40 14.91
N ILE A 43 27.84 37.08 15.95
CA ILE A 43 26.49 36.84 16.49
C ILE A 43 25.41 37.21 15.48
N PHE A 44 25.51 38.39 14.84
CA PHE A 44 24.51 38.83 13.86
C PHE A 44 24.62 38.09 12.52
N GLY A 45 25.82 37.70 12.09
CA GLY A 45 26.05 36.99 10.84
C GLY A 45 25.70 35.50 10.92
N ILE A 46 26.20 34.80 11.95
CA ILE A 46 25.98 33.36 12.11
C ILE A 46 24.67 33.09 12.85
N GLY A 47 24.40 33.80 13.95
CA GLY A 47 23.15 33.67 14.69
C GLY A 47 21.94 34.13 13.89
N GLY A 48 22.03 35.28 13.20
CA GLY A 48 20.96 35.78 12.33
C GLY A 48 20.69 34.86 11.13
N GLY A 49 21.73 34.34 10.49
CA GLY A 49 21.61 33.40 9.37
C GLY A 49 20.98 32.07 9.79
N ILE A 50 21.45 31.48 10.90
CA ILE A 50 20.93 30.21 11.43
C ILE A 50 19.47 30.36 11.88
N ILE A 51 19.12 31.46 12.56
CA ILE A 51 17.73 31.72 12.98
C ILE A 51 16.80 31.90 11.76
N SER A 52 17.29 32.56 10.71
CA SER A 52 16.51 32.76 9.47
C SER A 52 16.30 31.44 8.72
N ILE A 53 17.34 30.60 8.65
CA ILE A 53 17.27 29.28 8.01
C ILE A 53 16.35 28.33 8.80
N LEU A 54 16.48 28.28 10.13
CA LEU A 54 15.60 27.49 11.00
C LEU A 54 14.15 28.02 10.96
N GLY A 55 13.97 29.34 10.89
CA GLY A 55 12.66 29.98 10.78
C GLY A 55 11.90 29.66 9.48
N VAL A 56 12.59 29.20 8.42
CA VAL A 56 11.98 28.72 7.17
C VAL A 56 11.87 27.20 7.15
N LEU A 57 12.87 26.48 7.66
CA LEU A 57 12.86 25.01 7.71
C LEU A 57 11.79 24.46 8.64
N ILE A 58 11.55 25.07 9.81
CA ILE A 58 10.54 24.57 10.76
C ILE A 58 9.13 24.61 10.14
N PRO A 59 8.66 25.72 9.52
CA PRO A 59 7.39 25.74 8.82
C PRO A 59 7.32 24.77 7.64
N VAL A 60 8.40 24.57 6.88
CA VAL A 60 8.41 23.63 5.75
C VAL A 60 8.33 22.18 6.25
N ILE A 61 9.04 21.84 7.33
CA ILE A 61 8.98 20.52 7.95
C ILE A 61 7.60 20.29 8.57
N GLU A 62 7.03 21.29 9.26
CA GLU A 62 5.65 21.22 9.77
C GLU A 62 4.63 21.10 8.63
N PHE A 63 4.81 21.82 7.52
CA PHE A 63 3.96 21.73 6.34
C PHE A 63 4.04 20.33 5.70
N CYS A 64 5.25 19.80 5.47
CA CYS A 64 5.44 18.44 4.96
C CYS A 64 4.88 17.38 5.91
N ARG A 65 5.07 17.55 7.23
CA ARG A 65 4.51 16.65 8.25
C ARG A 65 2.99 16.71 8.26
N ASN A 66 2.41 17.91 8.17
CA ASN A 66 0.98 18.08 8.07
C ASN A 66 0.46 17.45 6.77
N GLU A 67 1.08 17.67 5.61
CA GLU A 67 0.70 16.98 4.38
C GLU A 67 0.79 15.45 4.46
N GLN A 68 1.72 14.89 5.24
CA GLN A 68 1.80 13.44 5.49
C GLN A 68 0.75 12.91 6.48
N ILE A 69 0.30 13.74 7.44
CA ILE A 69 -0.81 13.43 8.36
C ILE A 69 -2.15 13.54 7.62
N LEU A 70 -2.24 14.39 6.60
CA LEU A 70 -3.45 14.71 5.84
C LEU A 70 -3.75 13.73 4.70
N LYS A 71 -2.88 12.75 4.43
CA LYS A 71 -3.20 11.67 3.48
C LYS A 71 -4.08 10.62 4.17
N PRO A 72 -5.20 10.21 3.54
CA PRO A 72 -5.99 9.08 4.03
C PRO A 72 -5.12 7.85 4.26
N ARG A 73 -5.35 7.18 5.39
CA ARG A 73 -4.68 5.95 5.78
C ARG A 73 -5.76 4.95 6.14
N PHE A 74 -5.73 3.81 5.48
CA PHE A 74 -6.73 2.79 5.67
C PHE A 74 -6.18 1.67 6.52
N SER A 75 -7.00 1.25 7.48
CA SER A 75 -6.75 0.08 8.31
C SER A 75 -8.00 -0.79 8.30
N ILE A 76 -7.83 -2.06 8.62
CA ILE A 76 -8.87 -3.07 8.46
C ILE A 76 -9.14 -3.80 9.77
N GLU A 77 -10.42 -4.05 10.04
CA GLU A 77 -10.92 -4.90 11.12
C GLU A 77 -11.79 -6.01 10.51
N ARG A 78 -11.62 -7.26 10.94
CA ARG A 78 -12.46 -8.39 10.53
C ARG A 78 -13.39 -8.76 11.69
N ASN A 79 -14.70 -8.65 11.47
CA ASN A 79 -15.71 -8.99 12.46
C ASN A 79 -16.59 -10.14 11.99
N MET A 80 -17.13 -10.89 12.93
CA MET A 80 -18.18 -11.88 12.68
C MET A 80 -19.51 -11.31 13.17
N GLU A 81 -20.52 -11.26 12.29
CA GLU A 81 -21.88 -10.88 12.68
C GLU A 81 -22.57 -12.01 13.45
N GLU A 82 -23.70 -11.70 14.10
CA GLU A 82 -24.48 -12.66 14.91
C GLU A 82 -24.97 -13.89 14.10
N GLU A 83 -25.05 -13.76 12.78
CA GLU A 83 -25.45 -14.83 11.85
C GLU A 83 -24.25 -15.63 11.30
N GLY A 84 -23.03 -15.35 11.75
CA GLY A 84 -21.80 -16.04 11.35
C GLY A 84 -21.12 -15.49 10.09
N SER A 85 -21.73 -14.51 9.41
CA SER A 85 -21.12 -13.84 8.26
C SER A 85 -19.94 -12.97 8.69
N LEU A 86 -18.86 -13.04 7.91
CA LEU A 86 -17.66 -12.26 8.15
C LEU A 86 -17.80 -10.89 7.46
N ILE A 87 -17.34 -9.83 8.11
CA ILE A 87 -17.35 -8.47 7.58
C ILE A 87 -15.99 -7.83 7.76
N TRP A 88 -15.45 -7.33 6.67
CA TRP A 88 -14.30 -6.45 6.64
C TRP A 88 -14.76 -5.01 6.82
N LYS A 89 -14.25 -4.34 7.84
CA LYS A 89 -14.46 -2.91 8.08
C LYS A 89 -13.16 -2.18 7.78
N ILE A 90 -13.19 -1.31 6.78
CA ILE A 90 -12.02 -0.53 6.37
C ILE A 90 -12.29 0.92 6.72
N TYR A 91 -11.57 1.44 7.70
CA TYR A 91 -11.73 2.81 8.19
C TYR A 91 -10.57 3.68 7.74
N ASN A 92 -10.89 4.94 7.49
CA ASN A 92 -9.91 5.97 7.20
C ASN A 92 -9.50 6.67 8.49
N ALA A 93 -8.26 6.48 8.92
CA ALA A 93 -7.66 7.18 10.05
C ALA A 93 -7.18 8.61 9.71
N GLY A 94 -7.33 9.04 8.46
CA GLY A 94 -6.98 10.38 7.97
C GLY A 94 -8.17 11.35 7.94
N GLU A 95 -8.10 12.37 7.07
CA GLU A 95 -9.18 13.35 6.91
C GLU A 95 -10.40 12.82 6.13
N ALA A 96 -11.51 13.55 6.22
CA ALA A 96 -12.73 13.24 5.48
C ALA A 96 -12.46 13.06 3.98
N ILE A 97 -12.99 11.98 3.43
CA ILE A 97 -12.99 11.67 2.01
C ILE A 97 -14.37 11.94 1.43
N SER A 98 -14.44 12.18 0.13
CA SER A 98 -15.69 12.36 -0.60
C SER A 98 -15.75 11.47 -1.83
N ASN A 99 -16.98 11.20 -2.29
CA ASN A 99 -17.27 10.25 -3.38
C ASN A 99 -16.59 8.87 -3.23
N PRO A 100 -16.54 8.27 -2.02
CA PRO A 100 -15.82 7.02 -1.80
C PRO A 100 -16.50 5.84 -2.47
N LYS A 101 -15.71 5.01 -3.14
CA LYS A 101 -16.09 3.71 -3.70
C LYS A 101 -15.02 2.68 -3.39
N ILE A 102 -15.43 1.43 -3.22
CA ILE A 102 -14.57 0.28 -3.01
C ILE A 102 -14.92 -0.78 -4.05
N TYR A 103 -13.90 -1.46 -4.57
CA TYR A 103 -14.06 -2.63 -5.42
C TYR A 103 -13.14 -3.73 -4.86
N PRO A 104 -13.71 -4.67 -4.10
CA PRO A 104 -12.97 -5.79 -3.55
C PRO A 104 -12.78 -6.89 -4.61
N THR A 105 -11.64 -7.56 -4.56
CA THR A 105 -11.31 -8.74 -5.37
C THR A 105 -10.62 -9.75 -4.47
N ILE A 106 -10.75 -11.04 -4.74
CA ILE A 106 -10.09 -12.08 -3.96
C ILE A 106 -9.28 -13.00 -4.87
N HIS A 107 -8.06 -13.30 -4.43
CA HIS A 107 -7.22 -14.31 -5.05
C HIS A 107 -7.02 -15.49 -4.09
N VAL A 108 -7.01 -16.71 -4.64
CA VAL A 108 -6.55 -17.91 -3.94
C VAL A 108 -5.32 -18.43 -4.65
N THR A 109 -4.20 -18.57 -3.94
CA THR A 109 -2.99 -19.18 -4.49
C THR A 109 -2.79 -20.55 -3.87
N PHE A 110 -2.72 -21.59 -4.70
CA PHE A 110 -2.34 -22.93 -4.30
C PHE A 110 -0.82 -23.08 -4.40
N PHE A 111 -0.20 -23.61 -3.34
CA PHE A 111 1.21 -23.94 -3.29
C PHE A 111 1.37 -25.44 -3.54
N LEU A 112 1.82 -25.81 -4.73
CA LEU A 112 1.95 -27.19 -5.17
C LEU A 112 3.42 -27.59 -5.28
N TYR A 113 3.68 -28.87 -5.15
CA TYR A 113 5.02 -29.46 -5.21
C TYR A 113 5.03 -30.66 -6.15
N ASP A 114 5.97 -30.64 -7.09
CA ASP A 114 6.27 -31.75 -7.98
C ASP A 114 7.38 -32.61 -7.34
N GLU A 115 7.01 -33.79 -6.82
CA GLU A 115 7.98 -34.71 -6.23
C GLU A 115 8.96 -35.26 -7.27
N GLU A 116 8.58 -35.39 -8.54
CA GLU A 116 9.47 -35.90 -9.59
C GLU A 116 10.51 -34.88 -10.02
N LYS A 117 10.14 -33.59 -10.04
CA LYS A 117 11.02 -32.48 -10.43
C LYS A 117 11.72 -31.82 -9.24
N GLU A 118 11.28 -32.09 -8.02
CA GLU A 118 11.68 -31.40 -6.79
C GLU A 118 11.47 -29.87 -6.84
N GLU A 119 10.37 -29.43 -7.46
CA GLU A 119 10.07 -28.01 -7.70
C GLU A 119 8.72 -27.61 -7.08
N SER A 120 8.67 -26.42 -6.48
CA SER A 120 7.41 -25.82 -6.00
C SER A 120 6.84 -24.89 -7.07
N ILE A 121 5.52 -24.98 -7.29
CA ILE A 121 4.78 -24.17 -8.24
C ILE A 121 3.59 -23.55 -7.53
N ASP A 122 3.48 -22.23 -7.65
CA ASP A 122 2.36 -21.46 -7.12
C ASP A 122 1.36 -21.21 -8.24
N ILE A 123 0.09 -21.55 -8.05
CA ILE A 123 -0.99 -21.32 -9.02
C ILE A 123 -2.06 -20.43 -8.40
N SER A 124 -2.27 -19.25 -8.99
CA SER A 124 -3.17 -18.22 -8.47
C SER A 124 -4.49 -18.11 -9.24
N LEU A 125 -5.61 -18.12 -8.53
CA LEU A 125 -6.96 -18.02 -9.07
C LEU A 125 -7.61 -16.71 -8.62
N GLU A 126 -8.27 -15.98 -9.51
CA GLU A 126 -9.13 -14.84 -9.19
C GLU A 126 -10.60 -15.22 -9.35
N PHE A 127 -11.41 -14.86 -8.36
CA PHE A 127 -12.86 -15.09 -8.34
C PHE A 127 -13.61 -13.76 -8.47
N PRO A 128 -13.97 -13.34 -9.70
CA PRO A 128 -14.54 -12.01 -9.93
C PRO A 128 -16.00 -11.89 -9.47
N ASP A 129 -16.67 -13.02 -9.27
CA ASP A 129 -18.02 -13.12 -8.74
C ASP A 129 -18.07 -13.28 -7.22
N TYR A 130 -16.91 -13.27 -6.53
CA TYR A 130 -16.84 -13.50 -5.09
C TYR A 130 -17.59 -12.44 -4.28
N TYR A 131 -17.35 -11.18 -4.62
CA TYR A 131 -18.05 -10.04 -4.04
C TYR A 131 -18.96 -9.43 -5.09
N VAL A 132 -20.28 -9.42 -4.85
CA VAL A 132 -21.23 -8.75 -5.75
C VAL A 132 -21.49 -7.31 -5.27
N GLU A 133 -22.02 -6.43 -6.12
CA GLU A 133 -22.14 -4.98 -5.84
C GLU A 133 -22.89 -4.67 -4.51
N ASN A 134 -23.81 -5.54 -4.10
CA ASN A 134 -24.56 -5.40 -2.84
C ASN A 134 -23.79 -5.88 -1.59
N ASP A 135 -22.59 -6.42 -1.76
CA ASP A 135 -21.77 -6.94 -0.67
C ASP A 135 -20.80 -5.91 -0.11
N TYR A 136 -20.60 -4.78 -0.80
CA TYR A 136 -19.68 -3.76 -0.34
C TYR A 136 -20.25 -2.35 -0.50
N GLN A 137 -20.00 -1.51 0.49
CA GLN A 137 -20.49 -0.14 0.50
C GLN A 137 -19.64 0.77 1.37
N TYR A 138 -19.83 2.08 1.20
CA TYR A 138 -19.33 3.09 2.14
C TYR A 138 -20.47 3.65 3.00
N SER A 139 -20.33 3.58 4.32
CA SER A 139 -21.23 4.24 5.27
C SER A 139 -20.74 5.67 5.53
N ASN A 140 -21.50 6.67 5.08
CA ASN A 140 -21.24 8.06 5.44
C ASN A 140 -21.47 8.33 6.94
N THR A 141 -22.29 7.51 7.61
CA THR A 141 -22.58 7.66 9.05
C THR A 141 -21.37 7.27 9.88
N ASP A 142 -20.74 6.15 9.52
CA ASP A 142 -19.60 5.58 10.28
C ASP A 142 -18.25 6.07 9.73
N GLY A 143 -18.23 6.57 8.49
CA GLY A 143 -17.02 6.99 7.79
C GLY A 143 -16.16 5.81 7.33
N MET A 144 -16.76 4.65 7.11
CA MET A 144 -16.07 3.37 6.88
C MET A 144 -16.60 2.65 5.64
N PHE A 145 -15.73 1.89 4.98
CA PHE A 145 -16.14 0.88 4.03
C PHE A 145 -16.47 -0.43 4.75
N TYR A 146 -17.48 -1.11 4.24
CA TYR A 146 -17.90 -2.43 4.67
C TYR A 146 -17.80 -3.36 3.47
N VAL A 147 -17.20 -4.53 3.65
CA VAL A 147 -17.22 -5.63 2.68
C VAL A 147 -17.72 -6.86 3.41
N MET A 148 -18.90 -7.34 3.01
CA MET A 148 -19.54 -8.53 3.54
C MET A 148 -19.01 -9.75 2.80
N ASP A 149 -18.46 -10.68 3.56
CA ASP A 149 -17.91 -11.93 3.07
C ASP A 149 -18.96 -13.03 3.24
N LYS A 150 -19.86 -13.11 2.24
CA LYS A 150 -20.98 -14.04 2.23
C LYS A 150 -20.63 -15.40 1.65
N LYS A 151 -19.59 -15.47 0.81
CA LYS A 151 -19.19 -16.66 0.03
C LYS A 151 -18.03 -17.45 0.66
N GLN A 152 -17.63 -17.12 1.89
CA GLN A 152 -16.56 -17.84 2.59
C GLN A 152 -16.82 -19.36 2.69
N PRO A 153 -18.03 -19.85 3.04
CA PRO A 153 -18.28 -21.30 3.09
C PRO A 153 -18.07 -21.99 1.73
N GLU A 154 -18.46 -21.34 0.64
CA GLU A 154 -18.27 -21.86 -0.71
C GLU A 154 -16.80 -21.81 -1.14
N LEU A 155 -16.05 -20.80 -0.70
CA LEU A 155 -14.60 -20.73 -0.87
C LEU A 155 -13.88 -21.89 -0.17
N ASP A 156 -14.25 -22.13 1.08
CA ASP A 156 -13.67 -23.20 1.89
C ASP A 156 -13.95 -24.56 1.25
N GLY A 157 -15.18 -24.78 0.79
CA GLY A 157 -15.56 -25.99 0.06
C GLY A 157 -14.83 -26.15 -1.28
N PHE A 158 -14.61 -25.05 -2.01
CA PHE A 158 -13.81 -25.05 -3.24
C PHE A 158 -12.36 -25.46 -2.94
N ILE A 159 -11.72 -24.85 -1.93
CA ILE A 159 -10.33 -25.15 -1.54
C ILE A 159 -10.19 -26.62 -1.12
N GLU A 160 -11.06 -27.10 -0.24
CA GLU A 160 -11.05 -28.49 0.24
C GLU A 160 -11.18 -29.49 -0.92
N LYS A 161 -12.05 -29.20 -1.89
CA LYS A 161 -12.22 -30.04 -3.07
C LYS A 161 -10.93 -30.16 -3.90
N TYR A 162 -10.30 -29.04 -4.21
CA TYR A 162 -9.07 -29.05 -5.03
C TYR A 162 -7.88 -29.61 -4.29
N GLU A 163 -7.73 -29.34 -2.98
CA GLU A 163 -6.75 -30.00 -2.12
C GLU A 163 -6.85 -31.53 -2.23
N ASN A 164 -8.06 -32.07 -2.11
CA ASN A 164 -8.29 -33.51 -2.25
C ASN A 164 -7.92 -34.04 -3.64
N LEU A 165 -8.24 -33.29 -4.70
CA LEU A 165 -7.89 -33.68 -6.08
C LEU A 165 -6.39 -33.69 -6.34
N PHE A 166 -5.63 -32.72 -5.83
CA PHE A 166 -4.16 -32.70 -5.98
C PHE A 166 -3.51 -33.91 -5.31
N ASN A 167 -3.96 -34.23 -4.10
CA ASN A 167 -3.45 -35.38 -3.35
C ASN A 167 -3.74 -36.73 -4.03
N LEU A 168 -4.84 -36.85 -4.77
CA LEU A 168 -5.21 -38.09 -5.47
C LEU A 168 -4.30 -38.39 -6.68
N ASP A 169 -3.81 -37.36 -7.37
CA ASP A 169 -2.96 -37.48 -8.56
C ASP A 169 -1.45 -37.41 -8.26
N GLY A 170 -1.08 -37.50 -6.97
CA GLY A 170 0.33 -37.52 -6.54
C GLY A 170 1.02 -36.16 -6.62
N ILE A 171 0.25 -35.07 -6.73
CA ILE A 171 0.77 -33.70 -6.63
C ILE A 171 0.85 -33.33 -5.16
N GLY A 172 2.03 -32.92 -4.71
CA GLY A 172 2.22 -32.50 -3.32
C GLY A 172 1.49 -31.20 -3.05
N TYR A 173 0.42 -31.22 -2.26
CA TYR A 173 -0.22 -30.00 -1.78
C TYR A 173 0.51 -29.47 -0.54
N ILE A 174 1.12 -28.29 -0.63
CA ILE A 174 1.81 -27.64 0.50
C ILE A 174 0.81 -26.82 1.33
N GLY A 175 -0.12 -26.14 0.66
CA GLY A 175 -1.10 -25.27 1.29
C GLY A 175 -1.69 -24.26 0.31
N ASN A 176 -2.41 -23.29 0.84
CA ASN A 176 -2.99 -22.20 0.07
C ASN A 176 -2.89 -20.86 0.81
N SER A 177 -3.00 -19.76 0.06
CA SER A 177 -3.22 -18.42 0.61
C SER A 177 -4.47 -17.79 0.01
N ILE A 178 -5.21 -17.04 0.83
CA ILE A 178 -6.38 -16.28 0.41
C ILE A 178 -6.05 -14.80 0.57
N THR A 179 -5.93 -14.08 -0.54
CA THR A 179 -5.48 -12.68 -0.55
C THR A 179 -6.58 -11.77 -1.09
N PRO A 180 -7.21 -10.93 -0.25
CA PRO A 180 -8.10 -9.90 -0.72
C PRO A 180 -7.32 -8.66 -1.20
N TYR A 181 -7.87 -8.01 -2.22
CA TYR A 181 -7.43 -6.73 -2.73
C TYR A 181 -8.60 -5.75 -2.70
N PHE A 182 -8.35 -4.54 -2.23
CA PHE A 182 -9.35 -3.48 -2.13
C PHE A 182 -8.91 -2.29 -2.98
N THR A 183 -9.61 -2.05 -4.08
CA THR A 183 -9.42 -0.85 -4.89
C THR A 183 -10.32 0.26 -4.36
N LEU A 184 -9.71 1.28 -3.75
CA LEU A 184 -10.40 2.42 -3.16
C LEU A 184 -10.30 3.64 -4.06
N ASN A 185 -11.46 4.11 -4.50
CA ASN A 185 -11.62 5.34 -5.28
C ASN A 185 -12.23 6.42 -4.40
N TYR A 186 -11.55 7.55 -4.23
CA TYR A 186 -12.05 8.64 -3.38
C TYR A 186 -11.44 9.99 -3.77
N GLU A 187 -12.05 11.07 -3.30
CA GLU A 187 -11.52 12.43 -3.37
C GLU A 187 -11.08 12.91 -1.99
N ASP A 188 -9.88 13.48 -1.89
CA ASP A 188 -9.43 14.14 -0.66
C ASP A 188 -10.17 15.46 -0.40
N TYR A 189 -9.92 16.09 0.74
CA TYR A 189 -10.51 17.38 1.11
C TYR A 189 -10.19 18.53 0.14
N LYS A 190 -9.18 18.38 -0.73
CA LYS A 190 -8.83 19.34 -1.80
C LYS A 190 -9.54 19.00 -3.12
N GLY A 191 -10.36 17.94 -3.16
CA GLY A 191 -11.04 17.46 -4.36
C GLY A 191 -10.13 16.69 -5.32
N LYS A 192 -8.93 16.29 -4.88
CA LYS A 192 -8.03 15.48 -5.71
C LYS A 192 -8.48 14.03 -5.67
N LYS A 193 -8.62 13.41 -6.85
CA LYS A 193 -9.01 12.01 -7.02
C LYS A 193 -7.84 11.07 -6.77
N TYR A 194 -8.13 9.98 -6.09
CA TYR A 194 -7.22 8.86 -5.84
C TYR A 194 -7.90 7.56 -6.27
N ASN A 195 -7.10 6.68 -6.86
CA ASN A 195 -7.40 5.27 -7.06
C ASN A 195 -6.21 4.52 -6.45
N GLN A 196 -6.42 3.91 -5.29
CA GLN A 196 -5.37 3.23 -4.53
C GLN A 196 -5.78 1.79 -4.26
N ILE A 197 -4.81 0.89 -4.39
CA ILE A 197 -5.02 -0.54 -4.23
C ILE A 197 -4.36 -0.95 -2.93
N TYR A 198 -5.12 -1.67 -2.12
CA TYR A 198 -4.72 -2.12 -0.80
C TYR A 198 -4.84 -3.64 -0.70
N THR A 199 -3.97 -4.24 0.09
CA THR A 199 -4.06 -5.65 0.51
C THR A 199 -3.70 -5.76 1.99
N LEU A 200 -3.76 -6.96 2.53
CA LEU A 200 -3.38 -7.24 3.92
C LEU A 200 -1.86 -7.13 4.07
N SER A 201 -1.39 -6.54 5.18
CA SER A 201 0.05 -6.42 5.42
C SER A 201 0.69 -7.72 5.89
N ASP A 202 -0.06 -8.55 6.64
CA ASP A 202 0.26 -9.90 7.15
C ASP A 202 -1.03 -10.58 7.68
N ASP A 203 -1.04 -11.91 7.83
CA ASP A 203 -2.18 -12.74 8.32
C ASP A 203 -2.53 -12.56 9.81
N ASN A 204 -1.90 -11.61 10.52
CA ASN A 204 -2.15 -11.36 11.93
C ASN A 204 -3.43 -10.53 12.10
N PHE A 205 -4.56 -11.21 12.10
CA PHE A 205 -5.84 -10.67 12.52
C PHE A 205 -6.02 -10.81 14.03
N ILE A 206 -6.46 -9.74 14.69
CA ILE A 206 -6.94 -9.80 16.07
C ILE A 206 -8.37 -10.34 16.03
N ASP A 207 -8.62 -11.49 16.64
CA ASP A 207 -9.96 -12.06 16.74
C ASP A 207 -10.92 -11.13 17.51
N ALA A 208 -12.09 -10.91 16.92
CA ALA A 208 -13.15 -10.05 17.45
C ALA A 208 -13.94 -10.74 18.57
N ASN A 209 -13.35 -10.87 19.75
CA ASN A 209 -14.04 -11.02 21.05
C ASN A 209 -13.18 -10.59 22.25
N SER A 210 -12.03 -9.93 21.99
CA SER A 210 -11.28 -9.29 23.07
C SER A 210 -12.01 -8.02 23.50
N GLU A 211 -12.28 -7.91 24.80
CA GLU A 211 -12.85 -6.70 25.39
C GLU A 211 -11.96 -5.50 25.05
N ARG A 212 -12.58 -4.52 24.39
CA ARG A 212 -11.98 -3.31 23.81
C ARG A 212 -11.02 -2.60 24.77
N ASN A 213 -9.78 -2.36 24.32
CA ASN A 213 -8.98 -1.22 24.75
C ASN A 213 -8.56 -0.41 23.52
N ILE A 214 -9.16 0.77 23.35
CA ILE A 214 -8.93 1.74 22.26
C ILE A 214 -7.53 2.42 22.40
N TYR A 215 -6.62 1.85 23.20
CA TYR A 215 -5.38 2.51 23.62
C TYR A 215 -4.08 1.76 23.26
N GLU A 216 -4.14 0.65 22.52
CA GLU A 216 -2.96 -0.01 21.96
C GLU A 216 -3.19 -0.28 20.46
N ASP A 217 -2.58 0.58 19.63
CA ASP A 217 -2.68 0.64 18.17
C ASP A 217 -2.04 -0.57 17.47
N GLU A 218 -2.71 -1.72 17.47
CA GLU A 218 -2.45 -2.81 16.49
C GLU A 218 -3.63 -2.98 15.55
N PHE A 219 -4.02 -1.87 14.96
CA PHE A 219 -4.79 -1.87 13.72
C PHE A 219 -3.87 -2.36 12.59
N SER A 220 -4.16 -3.53 12.02
CA SER A 220 -3.44 -4.00 10.83
C SER A 220 -3.63 -2.99 9.70
N GLN A 221 -2.58 -2.21 9.44
CA GLN A 221 -2.60 -1.22 8.38
C GLN A 221 -2.70 -1.95 7.05
N LEU A 222 -3.60 -1.49 6.18
CA LEU A 222 -3.64 -2.02 4.84
C LEU A 222 -2.34 -1.64 4.12
N LYS A 223 -1.76 -2.60 3.42
CA LYS A 223 -0.57 -2.42 2.61
C LYS A 223 -0.99 -1.88 1.25
N GLU A 224 -0.55 -0.66 0.95
CA GLU A 224 -0.70 -0.08 -0.39
C GLU A 224 0.20 -0.81 -1.40
N ILE A 225 -0.37 -1.21 -2.53
CA ILE A 225 0.34 -1.83 -3.65
C ILE A 225 0.08 -1.07 -4.94
N SER A 226 1.00 -1.17 -5.90
CA SER A 226 0.89 -0.41 -7.16
C SER A 226 -0.12 -0.99 -8.15
N LYS A 227 -0.31 -2.31 -8.14
CA LYS A 227 -1.28 -3.04 -8.97
C LYS A 227 -1.66 -4.35 -8.30
N VAL A 228 -2.88 -4.83 -8.57
CA VAL A 228 -3.26 -6.20 -8.22
C VAL A 228 -2.39 -7.16 -9.06
N PRO A 229 -1.75 -8.18 -8.45
CA PRO A 229 -1.05 -9.21 -9.21
C PRO A 229 -1.95 -9.80 -10.29
N VAL A 230 -1.34 -10.28 -11.37
CA VAL A 230 -2.08 -10.93 -12.45
C VAL A 230 -2.28 -12.38 -12.04
N PRO A 231 -3.54 -12.86 -11.93
CA PRO A 231 -3.79 -14.24 -11.57
C PRO A 231 -3.42 -15.19 -12.70
N ASP A 232 -3.14 -16.44 -12.37
CA ASP A 232 -2.85 -17.52 -13.32
C ASP A 232 -4.13 -17.96 -14.05
N ILE A 233 -5.26 -17.93 -13.34
CA ILE A 233 -6.59 -18.29 -13.86
C ILE A 233 -7.63 -17.30 -13.29
N ILE A 234 -8.59 -16.87 -14.10
CA ILE A 234 -9.82 -16.24 -13.59
C ILE A 234 -10.93 -17.26 -13.79
N VAL A 235 -11.74 -17.49 -12.76
CA VAL A 235 -12.89 -18.41 -12.80
C VAL A 235 -14.00 -17.97 -11.86
N PRO A 236 -15.27 -18.31 -12.13
CA PRO A 236 -16.33 -18.09 -11.13
C PRO A 236 -16.13 -19.01 -9.92
N LEU A 237 -16.44 -18.56 -8.71
CA LEU A 237 -16.32 -19.42 -7.53
C LEU A 237 -17.31 -20.60 -7.60
N ILE A 238 -18.54 -20.30 -8.00
CA ILE A 238 -19.64 -21.27 -8.06
C ILE A 238 -20.11 -21.36 -9.51
N PHE A 239 -20.27 -22.59 -10.01
CA PHE A 239 -20.95 -22.81 -11.28
C PHE A 239 -22.47 -22.67 -11.07
N GLU A 240 -23.06 -21.61 -11.60
CA GLU A 240 -24.51 -21.35 -11.48
C GLU A 240 -25.28 -21.68 -12.76
N ASP A 241 -24.71 -21.41 -13.94
CA ASP A 241 -25.30 -21.70 -15.25
C ASP A 241 -24.21 -21.84 -16.34
N LYS A 242 -24.61 -22.17 -17.57
CA LYS A 242 -23.75 -22.30 -18.75
C LYS A 242 -22.77 -21.14 -18.84
N CYS A 243 -21.48 -21.47 -18.81
CA CYS A 243 -20.41 -20.49 -18.86
C CYS A 243 -19.44 -20.79 -20.02
N VAL A 244 -18.72 -19.76 -20.45
CA VAL A 244 -17.62 -19.88 -21.40
C VAL A 244 -16.35 -19.45 -20.70
N LEU A 245 -15.40 -20.38 -20.59
CA LEU A 245 -14.04 -20.08 -20.14
C LEU A 245 -13.15 -19.96 -21.37
N SER A 246 -12.52 -18.80 -21.53
CA SER A 246 -11.54 -18.56 -22.58
C SER A 246 -10.21 -18.16 -21.96
N ILE A 247 -9.19 -18.95 -22.25
CA ILE A 247 -7.81 -18.71 -21.85
C ILE A 247 -7.00 -18.51 -23.13
N ASN A 248 -6.50 -17.28 -23.34
CA ASN A 248 -5.72 -16.93 -24.53
C ASN A 248 -4.22 -17.07 -24.23
N TYR A 249 -3.61 -18.09 -24.82
CA TYR A 249 -2.16 -18.26 -24.88
C TYR A 249 -1.59 -17.66 -26.17
N LYS A 250 -0.29 -17.36 -26.17
CA LYS A 250 0.44 -16.66 -27.24
C LYS A 250 0.34 -17.36 -28.59
N ASN A 251 0.13 -18.66 -28.55
CA ASN A 251 0.09 -19.54 -29.70
C ASN A 251 -1.20 -20.36 -29.79
N ALA A 252 -2.16 -20.19 -28.86
CA ALA A 252 -3.41 -20.96 -28.84
C ALA A 252 -4.52 -20.23 -28.07
N ILE A 253 -5.75 -20.28 -28.57
CA ILE A 253 -6.94 -19.91 -27.83
C ILE A 253 -7.60 -21.20 -27.37
N SER A 254 -7.75 -21.40 -26.07
CA SER A 254 -8.64 -22.43 -25.54
C SER A 254 -9.94 -21.76 -25.14
N GLN A 255 -11.04 -22.17 -25.77
CA GLN A 255 -12.38 -21.75 -25.40
C GLN A 255 -13.19 -23.01 -25.12
N GLN A 256 -13.70 -23.13 -23.91
CA GLN A 256 -14.51 -24.27 -23.48
C GLN A 256 -15.90 -23.74 -23.12
N VAL A 257 -16.92 -24.28 -23.77
CA VAL A 257 -18.31 -24.12 -23.34
C VAL A 257 -18.57 -25.16 -22.25
N ILE A 258 -18.98 -24.70 -21.09
CA ILE A 258 -19.20 -25.52 -19.91
C ILE A 258 -20.69 -25.47 -19.57
N GLU A 259 -21.33 -26.63 -19.61
CA GLU A 259 -22.79 -26.75 -19.43
C GLU A 259 -23.15 -27.41 -18.10
N THR A 260 -22.19 -28.06 -17.43
CA THR A 260 -22.43 -28.74 -16.16
C THR A 260 -21.34 -28.41 -15.14
N GLU A 261 -21.68 -28.53 -13.86
CA GLU A 261 -20.73 -28.37 -12.76
C GLU A 261 -19.58 -29.40 -12.88
N GLN A 262 -19.87 -30.63 -13.33
CA GLN A 262 -18.84 -31.64 -13.51
C GLN A 262 -17.83 -31.21 -14.58
N ASP A 263 -18.31 -30.77 -15.74
CA ASP A 263 -17.44 -30.27 -16.83
C ASP A 263 -16.62 -29.04 -16.38
N TYR A 264 -17.21 -28.18 -15.56
CA TYR A 264 -16.52 -27.03 -14.97
C TYR A 264 -15.31 -27.47 -14.15
N ASN A 265 -15.53 -28.41 -13.23
CA ASN A 265 -14.50 -28.90 -12.33
C ASN A 265 -13.40 -29.65 -13.08
N ASP A 266 -13.79 -30.52 -14.02
CA ASP A 266 -12.86 -31.30 -14.82
C ASP A 266 -11.99 -30.39 -15.70
N TYR A 267 -12.60 -29.39 -16.33
CA TYR A 267 -11.87 -28.42 -17.14
C TYR A 267 -10.91 -27.58 -16.30
N LEU A 268 -11.38 -26.97 -15.21
CA LEU A 268 -10.52 -26.16 -14.34
C LEU A 268 -9.38 -26.99 -13.74
N TYR A 269 -9.67 -28.22 -13.32
CA TYR A 269 -8.63 -29.14 -12.85
C TYR A 269 -7.59 -29.43 -13.95
N SER A 270 -8.03 -29.71 -15.18
CA SER A 270 -7.12 -29.93 -16.31
C SER A 270 -6.24 -28.72 -16.62
N VAL A 271 -6.78 -27.50 -16.54
CA VAL A 271 -6.03 -26.26 -16.73
C VAL A 271 -4.97 -26.11 -15.63
N ILE A 272 -5.33 -26.36 -14.36
CA ILE A 272 -4.39 -26.31 -13.24
C ILE A 272 -3.26 -27.35 -13.42
N LEU A 273 -3.60 -28.58 -13.85
CA LEU A 273 -2.61 -29.62 -14.15
C LEU A 273 -1.67 -29.23 -15.29
N ASP A 274 -2.21 -28.60 -16.35
CA ASP A 274 -1.40 -28.13 -17.47
C ASP A 274 -0.44 -27.02 -17.04
N LEU A 275 -0.90 -26.08 -16.21
CA LEU A 275 -0.05 -25.05 -15.61
C LEU A 275 1.04 -25.66 -14.72
N PHE A 276 0.69 -26.64 -13.89
CA PHE A 276 1.64 -27.36 -13.03
C PHE A 276 2.70 -28.13 -13.83
N ASN A 277 2.32 -28.75 -14.95
CA ASN A 277 3.24 -29.55 -15.77
C ASN A 277 4.07 -28.74 -16.76
N SER A 278 3.68 -27.49 -17.04
CA SER A 278 4.38 -26.60 -17.97
C SER A 278 5.75 -26.17 -17.42
N LYS A 279 6.76 -26.12 -18.30
CA LYS A 279 8.12 -25.66 -17.95
C LYS A 279 8.29 -24.14 -17.99
N ASP A 280 7.46 -23.49 -18.79
CA ASP A 280 7.30 -22.04 -18.85
C ASP A 280 5.88 -21.80 -18.37
N LYS A 281 5.66 -20.99 -17.33
CA LYS A 281 4.30 -20.61 -16.93
C LYS A 281 3.62 -20.02 -18.18
N PRO A 282 2.53 -20.62 -18.69
CA PRO A 282 1.84 -20.15 -19.89
C PRO A 282 1.37 -18.71 -19.76
N ILE A 283 1.33 -18.17 -18.54
CA ILE A 283 1.04 -16.79 -18.17
C ILE A 283 1.98 -15.78 -18.83
N GLU A 284 3.29 -16.07 -18.97
CA GLU A 284 4.18 -15.18 -19.73
C GLU A 284 3.82 -15.14 -21.23
N GLU A 285 3.02 -16.12 -21.65
CA GLU A 285 2.44 -16.25 -22.97
C GLU A 285 0.94 -15.91 -22.97
N MET A 286 0.30 -15.57 -21.86
CA MET A 286 -1.13 -15.26 -21.85
C MET A 286 -1.39 -13.82 -22.25
N TYR A 287 -2.21 -13.60 -23.28
CA TYR A 287 -2.63 -12.27 -23.71
C TYR A 287 -3.89 -11.78 -22.99
N GLY A 288 -4.68 -12.69 -22.43
CA GLY A 288 -5.93 -12.36 -21.76
C GLY A 288 -6.69 -13.58 -21.30
N MET A 289 -7.52 -13.38 -20.28
CA MET A 289 -8.51 -14.36 -19.84
C MET A 289 -9.88 -13.71 -19.84
N SER A 290 -10.88 -14.46 -20.29
CA SER A 290 -12.26 -14.01 -20.23
C SER A 290 -13.19 -15.12 -19.78
N ILE A 291 -14.16 -14.75 -18.96
CA ILE A 291 -15.23 -15.62 -18.48
C ILE A 291 -16.54 -14.98 -18.86
N ILE A 292 -17.47 -15.78 -19.40
CA ILE A 292 -18.88 -15.40 -19.46
C ILE A 292 -19.63 -16.34 -18.52
N SER A 293 -20.22 -15.81 -17.45
CA SER A 293 -21.09 -16.57 -16.53
C SER A 293 -22.22 -15.68 -16.06
N ASN A 294 -23.43 -16.22 -15.97
CA ASN A 294 -24.62 -15.48 -15.52
C ASN A 294 -24.89 -14.18 -16.28
N GLY A 295 -24.65 -14.17 -17.59
CA GLY A 295 -24.79 -12.97 -18.42
C GLY A 295 -23.72 -11.90 -18.19
N ASN A 296 -22.72 -12.16 -17.32
CA ASN A 296 -21.61 -11.26 -17.05
C ASN A 296 -20.36 -11.72 -17.80
N LEU A 297 -19.73 -10.82 -18.56
CA LEU A 297 -18.41 -11.03 -19.16
C LEU A 297 -17.34 -10.40 -18.29
N TRP A 298 -16.42 -11.16 -17.71
CA TRP A 298 -15.23 -10.62 -17.05
C TRP A 298 -14.01 -10.77 -17.95
N MET A 299 -13.23 -9.70 -18.11
CA MET A 299 -11.98 -9.71 -18.85
C MET A 299 -10.88 -9.00 -18.09
N ARG A 300 -9.67 -9.58 -18.08
CA ARG A 300 -8.49 -8.94 -17.52
C ARG A 300 -7.41 -8.78 -18.57
N ASP A 301 -6.82 -7.60 -18.61
CA ASP A 301 -5.62 -7.31 -19.39
C ASP A 301 -4.39 -7.78 -18.59
N MET A 302 -3.61 -8.68 -19.18
CA MET A 302 -2.48 -9.32 -18.48
C MET A 302 -1.25 -8.41 -18.39
N ASP A 303 -1.15 -7.37 -19.23
CA ASP A 303 -0.04 -6.41 -19.21
C ASP A 303 -0.19 -5.40 -18.06
N THR A 304 -1.40 -4.88 -17.92
CA THR A 304 -1.79 -3.83 -16.96
C THR A 304 -2.32 -4.40 -15.65
N GLY A 305 -2.92 -5.58 -15.71
CA GLY A 305 -3.65 -6.19 -14.60
C GLY A 305 -5.02 -5.55 -14.33
N GLU A 306 -5.52 -4.70 -15.23
CA GLU A 306 -6.82 -4.07 -15.08
C GLU A 306 -7.95 -5.01 -15.49
N LEU A 307 -9.06 -4.99 -14.75
CA LEU A 307 -10.33 -5.56 -15.19
C LEU A 307 -10.89 -4.65 -16.28
N VAL A 308 -10.89 -5.11 -17.52
CA VAL A 308 -11.16 -4.29 -18.71
C VAL A 308 -12.66 -4.20 -19.01
N TRP A 309 -13.41 -5.26 -18.73
CA TRP A 309 -14.83 -5.30 -19.12
C TRP A 309 -15.66 -6.16 -18.18
N VAL A 310 -16.82 -5.60 -17.80
CA VAL A 310 -17.99 -6.25 -17.22
C VAL A 310 -19.17 -5.84 -18.13
N ILE A 311 -19.67 -6.77 -18.95
CA ILE A 311 -20.95 -6.58 -19.65
C ILE A 311 -21.99 -7.35 -18.86
N ASP A 312 -22.98 -6.66 -18.31
CA ASP A 312 -24.17 -7.28 -17.74
C ASP A 312 -25.18 -7.59 -18.87
N ASP A 313 -25.96 -8.67 -18.72
CA ASP A 313 -26.99 -9.12 -19.68
C ASP A 313 -26.46 -9.49 -21.09
N VAL A 314 -25.44 -10.36 -21.16
CA VAL A 314 -25.11 -11.07 -22.42
C VAL A 314 -26.23 -12.06 -22.75
N GLU A 315 -27.27 -11.59 -23.44
CA GLU A 315 -28.49 -12.35 -23.77
C GLU A 315 -28.27 -13.55 -24.72
N ASP A 316 -27.11 -13.65 -25.39
CA ASP A 316 -26.79 -14.76 -26.30
C ASP A 316 -25.31 -15.15 -26.21
N ILE A 317 -25.03 -16.24 -25.48
CA ILE A 317 -23.72 -16.94 -25.54
C ILE A 317 -23.49 -17.56 -26.93
N GLY A 318 -24.54 -17.69 -27.76
CA GLY A 318 -24.50 -18.27 -29.11
C GLY A 318 -23.76 -17.46 -30.17
N PHE A 319 -23.18 -16.30 -29.84
CA PHE A 319 -22.33 -15.52 -30.75
C PHE A 319 -20.85 -15.94 -30.75
N LEU A 320 -20.47 -16.93 -29.94
CA LEU A 320 -19.08 -17.41 -29.81
C LEU A 320 -18.86 -18.84 -30.36
N GLU A 321 -19.78 -19.36 -31.17
CA GLU A 321 -19.59 -20.60 -31.96
C GLU A 321 -18.85 -20.38 -33.29
#